data_AF-A0A094DKT2-F1
#
_entry.id   AF-A0A094DKT2-F1
#
_cell.length_a   1.000
_cell.length_b   1.000
_cell.length_c   1.000
_cell.angle_alpha   90.00
_cell.angle_beta   90.00
_cell.angle_gamma   90.00
#
_symmetry.space_group_name_H-M   'P 1'
#
loop_
_entity.id
_entity.type
_entity.pdbx_description
1 polymer ?
#
loop_
_entity_poly.entity_id
_entity_poly.type
_entity_poly.pdbx_seq_one_letter_code
_entity_poly.pdbx_strand_id
1 'polypeptide(L)'
;MEKTEPFPALDERVNRLLPEETSGASVEKKVQRRRKSSGLGGEIRAGDTGVPAMATMELKTQSAGLLRARSERDRKARPYSKRRKAKSMLRRIKHYALKYTWITPLAILGVFAALYAVNPTGIVNRFIWLSYKRPIPAGSPAGTEHKYGKGYWDYAFLSFYIVVLSFTREFIMQMLLRPLSIRCGLRSRAKQSRFMEQVYTAIYFACSGPAGMYVMSRTPVWYFNIAGMYEGFPHRELAADFKFYYLFQAAYWAQQAIVLLLGMEKPRKDFKELVGHHIVSLLLIGLSYRFHFTYIGLAVYTTHDISDFFLATSKTLNYIDHPLVGPYFGLFTFVWIYMRHYLNLRILLSLFFEFKTVGPYELNWETEQYKCDLSQVITAALLASLQCLNLFWLFSILRIAYRFLFFNALSDERSDAEDDEEFDREMRDEKERAEREKKELSSITEVSVPSIRLNGSAEDVETSGASTSATPLRKSSRRKA
;
A
#
# COMPACT_ATOMS: atom_id res chain seq x y z
N MET A 1 18.46 57.90 58.61
CA MET A 1 17.43 57.15 57.86
C MET A 1 17.47 57.66 56.42
N GLU A 2 18.51 57.30 55.67
CA GLU A 2 18.71 56.03 54.96
C GLU A 2 17.96 56.04 53.62
N LYS A 3 18.72 56.44 52.59
CA LYS A 3 18.36 56.36 51.17
C LYS A 3 18.91 55.04 50.66
N THR A 4 18.04 54.18 50.13
CA THR A 4 18.40 52.93 49.47
C THR A 4 19.06 53.21 48.12
N GLU A 5 20.30 52.77 47.96
CA GLU A 5 21.04 52.77 46.69
C GLU A 5 20.62 51.60 45.78
N PRO A 6 20.53 51.81 44.45
CA PRO A 6 20.28 50.75 43.47
C PRO A 6 21.54 49.93 43.14
N PHE A 7 21.30 48.66 42.78
CA PHE A 7 22.30 47.62 42.47
C PHE A 7 23.28 47.97 41.32
N PRO A 8 24.51 47.41 41.31
CA PRO A 8 25.52 47.66 40.28
C PRO A 8 25.19 46.99 38.93
N ALA A 9 25.67 47.61 37.85
CA ALA A 9 25.53 47.12 36.48
C ALA A 9 26.33 45.81 36.24
N LEU A 10 25.68 44.81 35.62
CA LEU A 10 26.30 43.56 35.21
C LEU A 10 26.92 43.67 33.80
N ASP A 11 28.24 43.50 33.77
CA ASP A 11 29.19 43.09 32.71
C ASP A 11 28.71 42.98 31.24
N GLU A 12 29.33 43.78 30.36
CA GLU A 12 29.11 43.84 28.89
C GLU A 12 29.62 42.61 28.10
N ARG A 13 30.13 41.56 28.75
CA ARG A 13 30.73 40.40 28.04
C ARG A 13 29.75 39.33 27.55
N VAL A 14 28.45 39.45 27.79
CA VAL A 14 27.47 38.39 27.45
C VAL A 14 26.72 38.61 26.12
N ASN A 15 26.81 39.79 25.50
CA ASN A 15 26.04 40.12 24.29
C ASN A 15 26.74 39.83 22.93
N ARG A 16 27.82 39.04 22.89
CA ARG A 16 28.58 38.77 21.65
C ARG A 16 28.15 37.53 20.83
N LEU A 17 26.93 37.02 20.96
CA LEU A 17 26.48 35.84 20.20
C LEU A 17 25.15 36.00 19.42
N LEU A 18 24.79 37.22 19.03
CA LEU A 18 23.75 37.46 18.02
C LEU A 18 24.37 38.18 16.81
N PRO A 19 24.29 37.64 15.58
CA PRO A 19 24.65 38.40 14.39
C PRO A 19 23.46 39.24 13.94
N GLU A 20 23.62 40.56 13.98
CA GLU A 20 22.79 41.56 13.32
C GLU A 20 23.31 41.77 11.87
N GLU A 21 22.40 42.01 10.93
CA GLU A 21 22.65 42.22 9.51
C GLU A 21 23.47 43.52 9.26
N THR A 22 24.43 43.49 8.33
CA THR A 22 24.40 44.32 7.10
C THR A 22 25.64 44.12 6.21
N SER A 23 25.36 44.06 4.90
CA SER A 23 26.15 44.53 3.75
C SER A 23 27.58 44.01 3.51
N GLY A 24 27.71 43.23 2.42
CA GLY A 24 28.83 43.37 1.49
C GLY A 24 29.98 42.38 1.63
N ALA A 25 29.78 41.12 1.23
CA ALA A 25 30.83 40.26 0.68
C ALA A 25 30.21 39.01 0.05
N SER A 26 30.70 38.65 -1.14
CA SER A 26 30.59 37.37 -1.85
C SER A 26 29.70 36.29 -1.22
N VAL A 27 28.60 35.97 -1.90
CA VAL A 27 27.80 34.77 -1.63
C VAL A 27 28.65 33.53 -1.96
N GLU A 28 29.47 33.11 -1.00
CA GLU A 28 29.88 31.71 -0.91
C GLU A 28 28.60 30.93 -0.63
N LYS A 29 28.04 30.35 -1.69
CA LYS A 29 27.11 29.22 -1.56
C LYS A 29 27.80 28.22 -0.64
N LYS A 30 27.32 28.09 0.61
CA LYS A 30 27.56 26.88 1.40
C LYS A 30 27.11 25.72 0.53
N VAL A 31 28.06 25.08 -0.16
CA VAL A 31 27.88 23.80 -0.82
C VAL A 31 27.67 22.82 0.32
N GLN A 32 26.43 22.71 0.79
CA GLN A 32 26.00 21.56 1.56
C GLN A 32 26.29 20.36 0.67
N ARG A 33 27.32 19.60 1.04
CA ARG A 33 27.74 18.35 0.39
C ARG A 33 26.49 17.61 -0.06
N ARG A 34 26.26 17.55 -1.37
CA ARG A 34 25.23 16.70 -1.98
C ARG A 34 25.53 15.30 -1.43
N ARG A 35 24.59 14.76 -0.66
CA ARG A 35 24.69 13.39 -0.14
C ARG A 35 24.97 12.51 -1.36
N LYS A 36 26.14 11.85 -1.41
CA LYS A 36 26.45 10.91 -2.50
C LYS A 36 25.28 9.93 -2.53
N SER A 37 24.54 9.90 -3.63
CA SER A 37 23.43 8.96 -3.81
C SER A 37 23.98 7.56 -3.61
N SER A 38 23.21 6.69 -2.94
CA SER A 38 23.57 5.28 -2.91
C SER A 38 23.71 4.79 -4.35
N GLY A 39 24.82 4.13 -4.69
CA GLY A 39 25.15 3.67 -6.06
C GLY A 39 24.12 2.73 -6.72
N LEU A 40 22.99 2.46 -6.06
CA LEU A 40 21.86 1.75 -6.64
C LEU A 40 21.10 2.57 -7.70
N GLY A 41 21.37 3.88 -7.84
CA GLY A 41 21.02 4.70 -9.02
C GLY A 41 19.53 4.85 -9.36
N GLY A 42 18.60 4.32 -8.56
CA GLY A 42 17.17 4.34 -8.87
C GLY A 42 16.24 3.81 -7.78
N GLU A 43 14.92 3.93 -8.01
CA GLU A 43 13.88 3.41 -7.12
C GLU A 43 13.67 1.90 -7.36
N ILE A 44 13.84 1.06 -6.33
CA ILE A 44 13.51 -0.37 -6.40
C ILE A 44 11.99 -0.52 -6.44
N ARG A 45 11.40 -0.65 -7.63
CA ARG A 45 9.95 -0.83 -7.79
C ARG A 45 9.50 -2.30 -7.80
N ALA A 46 10.41 -3.25 -7.94
CA ALA A 46 10.07 -4.67 -7.99
C ALA A 46 9.51 -5.21 -6.66
N GLY A 47 8.52 -6.10 -6.76
CA GLY A 47 8.02 -6.94 -5.66
C GLY A 47 7.21 -6.23 -4.57
N ASP A 48 6.93 -4.93 -4.70
CA ASP A 48 6.15 -4.19 -3.70
C ASP A 48 4.68 -4.59 -3.75
N THR A 49 4.24 -5.41 -2.80
CA THR A 49 2.84 -5.78 -2.64
C THR A 49 2.05 -4.76 -1.82
N GLY A 50 2.70 -3.73 -1.26
CA GLY A 50 2.08 -2.68 -0.47
C GLY A 50 1.33 -1.65 -1.30
N VAL A 51 0.10 -1.33 -0.90
CA VAL A 51 -0.74 -0.29 -1.53
C VAL A 51 -0.52 1.04 -0.80
N PRO A 52 -0.66 2.23 -1.42
CA PRO A 52 -0.55 3.54 -0.74
C PRO A 52 -1.52 3.73 0.43
N ALA A 53 -1.17 4.59 1.40
CA ALA A 53 -2.07 5.00 2.48
C ALA A 53 -2.85 6.25 2.07
N MET A 54 -4.03 6.48 2.65
CA MET A 54 -4.80 7.70 2.39
C MET A 54 -4.00 8.95 2.78
N ALA A 55 -3.21 8.85 3.87
CA ALA A 55 -2.31 9.89 4.32
C ALA A 55 -1.16 10.21 3.34
N THR A 56 -0.77 9.26 2.49
CA THR A 56 0.34 9.39 1.54
C THR A 56 -0.13 9.77 0.14
N MET A 57 -1.44 9.78 -0.10
CA MET A 57 -2.05 10.24 -1.34
C MET A 57 -1.91 11.75 -1.52
N GLU A 58 -1.49 12.16 -2.71
CA GLU A 58 -1.80 13.49 -3.22
C GLU A 58 -3.30 13.54 -3.53
N LEU A 59 -4.13 13.74 -2.51
CA LEU A 59 -5.51 14.18 -2.71
C LEU A 59 -5.40 15.44 -3.56
N LYS A 60 -5.76 15.31 -4.85
CA LYS A 60 -5.88 16.39 -5.83
C LYS A 60 -6.80 17.41 -5.18
N THR A 61 -6.18 18.32 -4.43
CA THR A 61 -6.88 19.23 -3.56
C THR A 61 -7.57 20.11 -4.57
N GLN A 62 -8.90 19.91 -4.72
CA GLN A 62 -9.72 20.80 -5.53
C GLN A 62 -9.26 22.19 -5.16
N SER A 63 -8.69 22.87 -6.16
CA SER A 63 -7.78 23.99 -5.95
C SER A 63 -8.35 24.89 -4.87
N ALA A 64 -7.53 25.29 -3.89
CA ALA A 64 -7.98 26.16 -2.81
C ALA A 64 -8.73 27.41 -3.34
N GLY A 65 -8.44 27.80 -4.60
CA GLY A 65 -9.20 28.77 -5.40
C GLY A 65 -10.65 28.37 -5.75
N LEU A 66 -10.94 27.13 -6.17
CA LEU A 66 -12.30 26.66 -6.47
C LEU A 66 -13.17 26.57 -5.19
N LEU A 67 -12.59 26.11 -4.09
CA LEU A 67 -13.27 26.09 -2.80
C LEU A 67 -13.49 27.50 -2.25
N ARG A 68 -12.52 28.41 -2.41
CA ARG A 68 -12.69 29.85 -2.12
C ARG A 68 -13.78 30.49 -2.98
N ALA A 69 -13.77 30.26 -4.29
CA ALA A 69 -14.75 30.81 -5.22
C ALA A 69 -16.19 30.31 -4.94
N ARG A 70 -16.34 29.05 -4.52
CA ARG A 70 -17.63 28.49 -4.09
C ARG A 70 -18.06 29.04 -2.73
N SER A 71 -17.12 29.26 -1.82
CA SER A 71 -17.33 29.92 -0.52
C SER A 71 -17.78 31.39 -0.70
N GLU A 72 -17.18 32.12 -1.62
CA GLU A 72 -17.54 33.52 -1.91
C GLU A 72 -18.90 33.66 -2.60
N ARG A 73 -19.22 32.76 -3.53
CA ARG A 73 -20.58 32.66 -4.11
C ARG A 73 -21.63 32.35 -3.05
N ASP A 74 -21.35 31.42 -2.13
CA ASP A 74 -22.23 31.11 -1.01
C ASP A 74 -22.36 32.32 -0.04
N ARG A 75 -21.32 33.15 0.15
CA ARG A 75 -21.32 34.28 1.09
C ARG A 75 -22.25 35.43 0.67
N LYS A 76 -22.53 35.59 -0.63
CA LYS A 76 -23.40 36.65 -1.17
C LYS A 76 -24.92 36.36 -1.07
N ALA A 77 -25.35 35.15 -0.70
CA ALA A 77 -26.77 34.84 -0.51
C ALA A 77 -27.21 34.94 0.97
N ARG A 78 -28.20 35.81 1.27
CA ARG A 78 -28.88 36.03 2.59
C ARG A 78 -29.92 34.92 2.90
N PRO A 79 -30.50 34.81 4.12
CA PRO A 79 -30.00 35.02 5.47
C PRO A 79 -29.77 33.68 6.23
N TYR A 80 -29.25 33.79 7.45
CA TYR A 80 -28.71 32.72 8.31
C TYR A 80 -29.78 31.75 8.86
N SER A 81 -29.70 30.46 8.51
CA SER A 81 -30.60 29.41 9.03
C SER A 81 -29.85 28.30 9.79
N LYS A 82 -30.51 27.67 10.77
CA LYS A 82 -29.96 26.55 11.58
C LYS A 82 -29.44 25.39 10.71
N ARG A 83 -30.06 25.16 9.54
CA ARG A 83 -29.63 24.19 8.52
C ARG A 83 -28.24 24.49 7.94
N ARG A 84 -27.83 25.77 7.89
CA ARG A 84 -26.48 26.20 7.47
C ARG A 84 -25.42 25.93 8.55
N LYS A 85 -25.78 26.00 9.83
CA LYS A 85 -24.88 25.65 10.97
C LYS A 85 -24.58 24.14 11.00
N ALA A 86 -25.59 23.31 10.78
CA ALA A 86 -25.38 21.86 10.60
C ALA A 86 -24.53 21.55 9.36
N LYS A 87 -24.80 22.18 8.20
CA LYS A 87 -23.93 22.08 7.01
C LYS A 87 -22.52 22.61 7.26
N SER A 88 -22.34 23.64 8.09
CA SER A 88 -21.04 24.21 8.46
C SER A 88 -20.26 23.27 9.39
N MET A 89 -20.91 22.65 10.37
CA MET A 89 -20.32 21.62 11.22
C MET A 89 -19.98 20.37 10.41
N LEU A 90 -20.88 19.90 9.54
CA LEU A 90 -20.61 18.75 8.67
C LEU A 90 -19.43 19.03 7.73
N ARG A 91 -19.33 20.25 7.18
CA ARG A 91 -18.17 20.70 6.39
C ARG A 91 -16.89 20.71 7.21
N ARG A 92 -16.91 21.17 8.48
CA ARG A 92 -15.75 21.12 9.38
C ARG A 92 -15.36 19.68 9.71
N ILE A 93 -16.31 18.84 10.11
CA ILE A 93 -16.07 17.41 10.40
C ILE A 93 -15.47 16.72 9.16
N LYS A 94 -16.04 16.94 7.98
CA LYS A 94 -15.50 16.43 6.72
C LYS A 94 -14.08 16.95 6.45
N HIS A 95 -13.81 18.23 6.69
CA HIS A 95 -12.49 18.80 6.49
C HIS A 95 -11.45 18.23 7.48
N TYR A 96 -11.83 18.04 8.74
CA TYR A 96 -10.98 17.39 9.75
C TYR A 96 -10.75 15.91 9.45
N ALA A 97 -11.76 15.17 9.02
CA ALA A 97 -11.65 13.76 8.63
C ALA A 97 -10.79 13.54 7.37
N LEU A 98 -10.82 14.50 6.43
CA LEU A 98 -9.93 14.48 5.25
C LEU A 98 -8.50 14.92 5.59
N LYS A 99 -8.31 15.75 6.61
CA LYS A 99 -6.97 16.18 7.08
C LYS A 99 -6.29 15.10 7.91
N TYR A 100 -7.05 14.45 8.79
CA TYR A 100 -6.60 13.36 9.67
C TYR A 100 -7.36 12.10 9.29
N THR A 101 -6.81 11.35 8.35
CA THR A 101 -7.44 10.18 7.73
C THR A 101 -7.71 9.05 8.73
N TRP A 102 -6.99 9.02 9.86
CA TRP A 102 -7.20 8.09 10.96
C TRP A 102 -8.46 8.38 11.80
N ILE A 103 -9.05 9.58 11.73
CA ILE A 103 -10.25 9.93 12.52
C ILE A 103 -11.45 9.09 12.09
N THR A 104 -11.63 8.86 10.79
CA THR A 104 -12.78 8.10 10.26
C THR A 104 -12.80 6.66 10.79
N PRO A 105 -11.74 5.85 10.63
CA PRO A 105 -11.73 4.51 11.19
C PRO A 105 -11.72 4.53 12.73
N LEU A 106 -11.08 5.51 13.38
CA LEU A 106 -11.17 5.64 14.84
C LEU A 106 -12.61 5.88 15.33
N ALA A 107 -13.38 6.71 14.64
CA ALA A 107 -14.78 6.96 15.00
C ALA A 107 -15.60 5.67 14.89
N ILE A 108 -15.36 4.85 13.86
CA ILE A 108 -16.00 3.53 13.72
C ILE A 108 -15.60 2.63 14.90
N LEU A 109 -14.31 2.55 15.25
CA LEU A 109 -13.84 1.79 16.40
C LEU A 109 -14.45 2.29 17.72
N GLY A 110 -14.63 3.60 17.88
CA GLY A 110 -15.30 4.20 19.03
C GLY A 110 -16.75 3.76 19.16
N VAL A 111 -17.47 3.63 18.04
CA VAL A 111 -18.84 3.06 18.03
C VAL A 111 -18.83 1.60 18.46
N PHE A 112 -17.92 0.78 17.94
CA PHE A 112 -17.77 -0.62 18.36
C PHE A 112 -17.45 -0.72 19.87
N ALA A 113 -16.54 0.12 20.38
CA ALA A 113 -16.18 0.14 21.79
C ALA A 113 -17.36 0.54 22.68
N ALA A 114 -18.14 1.56 22.28
CA ALA A 114 -19.34 1.97 23.01
C ALA A 114 -20.39 0.86 23.05
N LEU A 115 -20.66 0.21 21.92
CA LEU A 115 -21.60 -0.91 21.84
C LEU A 115 -21.13 -2.11 22.67
N TYR A 116 -19.83 -2.40 22.69
CA TYR A 116 -19.24 -3.46 23.50
C TYR A 116 -19.35 -3.15 25.01
N ALA A 117 -19.13 -1.90 25.42
CA ALA A 117 -19.25 -1.47 26.81
C ALA A 117 -20.70 -1.61 27.33
N VAL A 118 -21.69 -1.40 26.47
CA VAL A 118 -23.11 -1.57 26.82
C VAL A 118 -23.50 -3.05 26.88
N ASN A 119 -23.05 -3.86 25.91
CA ASN A 119 -23.37 -5.28 25.86
C ASN A 119 -22.18 -6.15 25.41
N PRO A 120 -21.33 -6.60 26.35
CA PRO A 120 -20.08 -7.31 26.02
C PRO A 120 -20.30 -8.73 25.51
N THR A 121 -21.47 -9.33 25.75
CA THR A 121 -21.85 -10.68 25.25
C THR A 121 -22.72 -10.62 24.00
N GLY A 122 -23.06 -9.42 23.53
CA GLY A 122 -23.86 -9.19 22.34
C GLY A 122 -23.15 -9.53 21.04
N ILE A 123 -23.76 -9.15 19.91
CA ILE A 123 -23.25 -9.42 18.56
C ILE A 123 -21.84 -8.84 18.35
N VAL A 124 -21.54 -7.70 18.98
CA VAL A 124 -20.23 -7.03 18.89
C VAL A 124 -19.08 -7.89 19.42
N ASN A 125 -19.35 -8.79 20.38
CA ASN A 125 -18.35 -9.75 20.86
C ASN A 125 -17.74 -10.56 19.71
N ARG A 126 -18.57 -10.95 18.73
CA ARG A 126 -18.18 -11.77 17.59
C ARG A 126 -17.30 -11.04 16.57
N PHE A 127 -17.27 -9.71 16.62
CA PHE A 127 -16.39 -8.88 15.81
C PHE A 127 -15.00 -8.74 16.45
N ILE A 128 -14.94 -8.70 17.78
CA ILE A 128 -13.70 -8.43 18.53
C ILE A 128 -12.96 -9.73 18.85
N TRP A 129 -13.69 -10.78 19.24
CA TRP A 129 -13.12 -12.04 19.72
C TRP A 129 -13.34 -13.18 18.73
N LEU A 130 -12.47 -14.19 18.80
CA LEU A 130 -12.62 -15.41 18.00
C LEU A 130 -13.93 -16.12 18.30
N SER A 131 -14.70 -16.37 17.25
CA SER A 131 -15.94 -17.14 17.33
C SER A 131 -15.68 -18.65 17.27
N TYR A 132 -16.67 -19.45 17.69
CA TYR A 132 -16.68 -20.92 17.61
C TYR A 132 -15.68 -21.65 18.51
N LYS A 133 -15.52 -21.18 19.75
CA LYS A 133 -14.76 -21.87 20.80
C LYS A 133 -15.36 -23.25 21.08
N ARG A 134 -14.54 -24.31 21.00
CA ARG A 134 -14.97 -25.69 21.29
C ARG A 134 -14.74 -26.05 22.77
N PRO A 135 -15.63 -26.86 23.37
CA PRO A 135 -15.41 -27.38 24.71
C PRO A 135 -14.21 -28.34 24.70
N ILE A 136 -13.42 -28.32 25.77
CA ILE A 136 -12.31 -29.28 25.95
C ILE A 136 -12.95 -30.64 26.29
N PRO A 137 -12.60 -31.73 25.59
CA PRO A 137 -13.12 -33.06 25.90
C PRO A 137 -12.83 -33.47 27.35
N ALA A 138 -13.81 -34.11 28.00
CA ALA A 138 -13.65 -34.61 29.36
C ALA A 138 -12.51 -35.63 29.44
N GLY A 139 -11.60 -35.47 30.40
CA GLY A 139 -10.41 -36.32 30.54
C GLY A 139 -9.17 -35.82 29.80
N SER A 140 -9.22 -34.66 29.13
CA SER A 140 -8.02 -34.06 28.54
C SER A 140 -7.00 -33.66 29.62
N PRO A 141 -5.68 -33.76 29.34
CA PRO A 141 -4.64 -33.32 30.27
C PRO A 141 -4.85 -31.88 30.77
N ALA A 142 -4.47 -31.61 32.02
CA ALA A 142 -4.49 -30.26 32.58
C ALA A 142 -3.62 -29.32 31.71
N GLY A 143 -4.20 -28.19 31.28
CA GLY A 143 -3.52 -27.24 30.38
C GLY A 143 -3.81 -27.45 28.89
N THR A 144 -4.69 -28.37 28.50
CA THR A 144 -5.12 -28.52 27.10
C THR A 144 -5.74 -27.22 26.59
N GLU A 145 -5.18 -26.66 25.52
CA GLU A 145 -5.66 -25.42 24.92
C GLU A 145 -7.02 -25.59 24.23
N HIS A 146 -7.85 -24.55 24.28
CA HIS A 146 -9.10 -24.53 23.53
C HIS A 146 -8.84 -24.42 22.03
N LYS A 147 -9.54 -25.26 21.26
CA LYS A 147 -9.58 -25.17 19.80
C LYS A 147 -10.82 -24.42 19.32
N TYR A 148 -10.72 -23.89 18.10
CA TYR A 148 -11.75 -23.08 17.48
C TYR A 148 -12.14 -23.67 16.13
N GLY A 149 -13.45 -23.79 15.88
CA GLY A 149 -13.99 -24.15 14.58
C GLY A 149 -14.04 -22.96 13.62
N LYS A 150 -14.65 -23.14 12.46
CA LYS A 150 -14.83 -22.11 11.43
C LYS A 150 -16.31 -21.81 11.22
N GLY A 151 -16.64 -20.59 10.78
CA GLY A 151 -18.00 -20.28 10.33
C GLY A 151 -18.22 -18.81 9.96
N TYR A 152 -19.46 -18.46 9.64
CA TYR A 152 -19.82 -17.14 9.11
C TYR A 152 -19.44 -15.95 10.01
N TRP A 153 -19.38 -16.13 11.33
CA TRP A 153 -18.96 -15.05 12.24
C TRP A 153 -17.48 -14.67 12.09
N ASP A 154 -16.67 -15.50 11.42
CA ASP A 154 -15.28 -15.15 11.11
C ASP A 154 -15.20 -14.00 10.09
N TYR A 155 -16.22 -13.80 9.24
CA TYR A 155 -16.30 -12.61 8.38
C TYR A 155 -16.57 -11.32 9.17
N ALA A 156 -17.33 -11.40 10.27
CA ALA A 156 -17.55 -10.27 11.16
C ALA A 156 -16.22 -9.87 11.81
N PHE A 157 -15.48 -10.84 12.35
CA PHE A 157 -14.12 -10.65 12.85
C PHE A 157 -13.21 -9.98 11.80
N LEU A 158 -13.18 -10.53 10.57
CA LEU A 158 -12.40 -9.99 9.47
C LEU A 158 -12.73 -8.51 9.20
N SER A 159 -14.03 -8.17 9.14
CA SER A 159 -14.49 -6.81 8.86
C SER A 159 -14.07 -5.81 9.94
N PHE A 160 -14.11 -6.22 11.21
CA PHE A 160 -13.65 -5.37 12.32
C PHE A 160 -12.15 -5.13 12.24
N TYR A 161 -11.35 -6.18 12.01
CA TYR A 161 -9.90 -6.05 11.92
C TYR A 161 -9.43 -5.29 10.68
N ILE A 162 -10.20 -5.27 9.58
CA ILE A 162 -9.95 -4.35 8.45
C ILE A 162 -10.02 -2.88 8.92
N VAL A 163 -10.99 -2.53 9.76
CA VAL A 163 -11.12 -1.17 10.31
C VAL A 163 -9.99 -0.88 11.30
N VAL A 164 -9.64 -1.82 12.17
CA VAL A 164 -8.50 -1.71 13.10
C VAL A 164 -7.21 -1.45 12.33
N LEU A 165 -6.93 -2.25 11.31
CA LEU A 165 -5.74 -2.12 10.48
C LEU A 165 -5.74 -0.80 9.71
N SER A 166 -6.89 -0.37 9.19
CA SER A 166 -7.02 0.93 8.52
C SER A 166 -6.72 2.09 9.48
N PHE A 167 -7.22 2.04 10.72
CA PHE A 167 -6.89 3.03 11.75
C PHE A 167 -5.40 3.01 12.07
N THR A 168 -4.86 1.84 12.45
CA THR A 168 -3.47 1.69 12.87
C THR A 168 -2.51 2.17 11.78
N ARG A 169 -2.81 1.83 10.53
CA ARG A 169 -2.06 2.29 9.36
C ARG A 169 -2.02 3.80 9.24
N GLU A 170 -3.19 4.45 9.18
CA GLU A 170 -3.27 5.91 9.02
C GLU A 170 -2.69 6.65 10.23
N PHE A 171 -2.87 6.10 11.44
CA PHE A 171 -2.31 6.64 12.67
C PHE A 171 -0.78 6.59 12.65
N ILE A 172 -0.18 5.44 12.37
CA ILE A 172 1.28 5.27 12.28
C ILE A 172 1.85 6.16 11.18
N MET A 173 1.23 6.18 10.00
CA MET A 173 1.65 7.03 8.87
C MET A 173 1.71 8.51 9.26
N GLN A 174 0.64 9.05 9.83
CA GLN A 174 0.55 10.49 10.10
C GLN A 174 1.29 10.93 11.37
N MET A 175 1.24 10.13 12.44
CA MET A 175 1.75 10.50 13.76
C MET A 175 3.21 10.11 13.96
N LEU A 176 3.64 8.96 13.42
CA LEU A 176 4.99 8.44 13.64
C LEU A 176 5.89 8.61 12.41
N LEU A 177 5.42 8.17 11.24
CA LEU A 177 6.29 8.07 10.05
C LEU A 177 6.47 9.41 9.34
N ARG A 178 5.44 10.27 9.32
CA ARG A 178 5.56 11.62 8.75
C ARG A 178 6.62 12.47 9.44
N PRO A 179 6.64 12.64 10.78
CA PRO A 179 7.72 13.38 11.42
C PRO A 179 9.08 12.68 11.25
N LEU A 180 9.11 11.34 11.26
CA LEU A 180 10.35 10.59 11.00
C LEU A 180 10.92 10.87 9.60
N SER A 181 10.08 10.90 8.56
CA SER A 181 10.51 11.19 7.18
C SER A 181 11.16 12.57 7.06
N ILE A 182 10.65 13.56 7.80
CA ILE A 182 11.20 14.93 7.86
C ILE A 182 12.53 14.93 8.61
N ARG A 183 12.63 14.21 9.74
CA ARG A 183 13.87 14.06 10.51
C ARG A 183 14.97 13.37 9.71
N CYS A 184 14.62 12.41 8.84
CA CYS A 184 15.54 11.77 7.92
C CYS A 184 16.01 12.67 6.76
N GLY A 185 15.54 13.92 6.68
CA GLY A 185 15.99 14.91 5.68
C GLY A 185 15.35 14.75 4.30
N LEU A 186 14.27 13.97 4.16
CA LEU A 186 13.59 13.78 2.88
C LEU A 186 12.83 15.06 2.49
N ARG A 187 13.27 15.75 1.44
CA ARG A 187 12.65 17.04 1.01
C ARG A 187 11.45 16.86 0.08
N SER A 188 11.45 15.84 -0.78
CA SER A 188 10.35 15.59 -1.73
C SER A 188 9.14 14.94 -1.05
N ARG A 189 7.94 15.48 -1.29
CA ARG A 189 6.68 14.92 -0.78
C ARG A 189 6.41 13.52 -1.31
N ALA A 190 6.73 13.26 -2.58
CA ALA A 190 6.60 11.93 -3.17
C ALA A 190 7.59 10.94 -2.51
N LYS A 191 8.85 11.34 -2.29
CA LYS A 191 9.85 10.49 -1.60
C LYS A 191 9.47 10.23 -0.13
N GLN A 192 8.93 11.24 0.57
CA GLN A 192 8.37 11.07 1.92
C GLN A 192 7.21 10.06 1.91
N SER A 193 6.27 10.19 0.98
CA SER A 193 5.12 9.29 0.81
C SER A 193 5.57 7.82 0.65
N ARG A 194 6.47 7.55 -0.31
CA ARG A 194 7.01 6.20 -0.53
C ARG A 194 7.82 5.66 0.64
N PHE A 195 8.63 6.49 1.28
CA PHE A 195 9.37 6.12 2.48
C PHE A 195 8.41 5.68 3.60
N MET A 196 7.36 6.47 3.87
CA MET A 196 6.39 6.11 4.90
C MET A 196 5.65 4.80 4.56
N GLU A 197 5.28 4.60 3.28
CA GLU A 197 4.69 3.35 2.78
C GLU A 197 5.56 2.14 3.10
N GLN A 198 6.84 2.19 2.73
CA GLN A 198 7.76 1.08 2.95
C GLN A 198 8.09 0.88 4.43
N VAL A 199 8.25 1.94 5.22
CA VAL A 199 8.51 1.80 6.66
C VAL A 199 7.30 1.19 7.39
N TYR A 200 6.07 1.57 7.03
CA TYR A 200 4.88 0.94 7.59
C TYR A 200 4.84 -0.56 7.27
N THR A 201 5.08 -0.92 6.00
CA THR A 201 5.15 -2.32 5.56
C THR A 201 6.23 -3.09 6.34
N ALA A 202 7.40 -2.49 6.54
CA ALA A 202 8.45 -3.07 7.36
C ALA A 202 8.04 -3.25 8.83
N ILE A 203 7.36 -2.27 9.45
CA ILE A 203 6.85 -2.39 10.83
C ILE A 203 5.84 -3.54 10.94
N TYR A 204 4.92 -3.63 9.98
CA TYR A 204 3.89 -4.67 9.97
C TYR A 204 4.53 -6.06 9.88
N PHE A 205 5.43 -6.29 8.91
CA PHE A 205 6.07 -7.59 8.74
C PHE A 205 7.13 -7.91 9.80
N ALA A 206 7.73 -6.90 10.45
CA ALA A 206 8.57 -7.11 11.63
C ALA A 206 7.78 -7.72 12.81
N CYS A 207 6.47 -7.47 12.88
CA CYS A 207 5.60 -8.09 13.87
C CYS A 207 4.99 -9.40 13.37
N SER A 208 4.47 -9.43 12.13
CA SER A 208 3.75 -10.60 11.63
C SER A 208 4.66 -11.77 11.26
N GLY A 209 5.87 -11.52 10.73
CA GLY A 209 6.83 -12.57 10.38
C GLY A 209 7.20 -13.45 11.59
N PRO A 210 7.68 -12.86 12.70
CA PRO A 210 7.93 -13.62 13.94
C PRO A 210 6.67 -14.27 14.53
N ALA A 211 5.51 -13.62 14.46
CA ALA A 211 4.25 -14.22 14.89
C ALA A 211 3.89 -15.46 14.06
N GLY A 212 4.10 -15.42 12.74
CA GLY A 212 3.91 -16.57 11.85
C GLY A 212 4.86 -17.72 12.17
N MET A 213 6.13 -17.42 12.42
CA MET A 213 7.11 -18.42 12.88
C MET A 213 6.70 -19.04 14.22
N TYR A 214 6.25 -18.23 15.18
CA TYR A 214 5.76 -18.72 16.47
C TYR A 214 4.58 -19.67 16.29
N VAL A 215 3.55 -19.26 15.55
CA VAL A 215 2.37 -20.10 15.27
C VAL A 215 2.77 -21.39 14.55
N MET A 216 3.66 -21.31 13.57
CA MET A 216 4.15 -22.47 12.83
C MET A 216 4.93 -23.44 13.72
N SER A 217 5.68 -22.95 14.71
CA SER A 217 6.39 -23.80 15.69
C SER A 217 5.47 -24.70 16.52
N ARG A 218 4.20 -24.31 16.67
CA ARG A 218 3.20 -25.06 17.42
C ARG A 218 2.42 -26.05 16.55
N THR A 219 2.85 -26.25 15.30
CA THR A 219 2.20 -27.13 14.33
C THR A 219 3.20 -28.13 13.71
N PRO A 220 2.73 -29.24 13.13
CA PRO A 220 3.59 -30.19 12.41
C PRO A 220 4.34 -29.57 11.21
N VAL A 221 3.95 -28.38 10.77
CA VAL A 221 4.53 -27.62 9.65
C VAL A 221 5.82 -26.91 10.04
N TRP A 222 6.27 -27.02 11.30
CA TRP A 222 7.48 -26.37 11.79
C TRP A 222 8.67 -26.53 10.83
N TYR A 223 9.33 -25.41 10.55
CA TYR A 223 10.43 -25.31 9.59
C TYR A 223 10.09 -25.86 8.19
N PHE A 224 8.86 -25.59 7.72
CA PHE A 224 8.37 -25.97 6.40
C PHE A 224 8.36 -27.48 6.15
N ASN A 225 8.06 -28.28 7.18
CA ASN A 225 7.87 -29.71 7.02
C ASN A 225 6.65 -30.01 6.14
N ILE A 226 6.89 -30.63 4.98
CA ILE A 226 5.89 -30.87 3.95
C ILE A 226 4.88 -31.93 4.38
N ALA A 227 5.33 -33.05 4.95
CA ALA A 227 4.43 -34.10 5.41
C ALA A 227 3.44 -33.57 6.45
N GLY A 228 3.92 -32.70 7.35
CA GLY A 228 3.10 -32.04 8.37
C GLY A 228 2.00 -31.12 7.82
N MET A 229 2.06 -30.73 6.54
CA MET A 229 0.98 -29.97 5.89
C MET A 229 -0.25 -30.82 5.58
N TYR A 230 -0.06 -32.13 5.41
CA TYR A 230 -1.11 -33.09 5.00
C TYR A 230 -1.47 -34.08 6.09
N GLU A 231 -0.55 -34.33 7.01
CA GLU A 231 -0.77 -35.23 8.14
C GLU A 231 -1.96 -34.77 8.99
N GLY A 232 -2.88 -35.70 9.28
CA GLY A 232 -4.09 -35.41 10.06
C GLY A 232 -5.12 -34.52 9.35
N PHE A 233 -5.03 -34.33 8.03
CA PHE A 233 -6.03 -33.62 7.26
C PHE A 233 -7.38 -34.38 7.25
N PRO A 234 -8.54 -33.72 7.49
CA PRO A 234 -8.75 -32.27 7.48
C PRO A 234 -8.49 -31.58 8.83
N HIS A 235 -7.76 -30.46 8.80
CA HIS A 235 -7.52 -29.60 9.96
C HIS A 235 -8.75 -28.71 10.24
N ARG A 236 -9.77 -29.32 10.84
CA ARG A 236 -11.08 -28.69 11.13
C ARG A 236 -11.01 -27.64 12.22
N GLU A 237 -10.22 -27.93 13.24
CA GLU A 237 -10.11 -27.12 14.44
C GLU A 237 -8.72 -26.53 14.56
N LEU A 238 -8.64 -25.24 14.86
CA LEU A 238 -7.41 -24.48 14.94
C LEU A 238 -7.18 -24.01 16.37
N ALA A 239 -5.92 -23.95 16.79
CA ALA A 239 -5.55 -23.27 18.03
C ALA A 239 -5.91 -21.78 17.96
N ALA A 240 -6.10 -21.15 19.13
CA ALA A 240 -6.56 -19.76 19.21
C ALA A 240 -5.62 -18.79 18.49
N ASP A 241 -4.33 -18.89 18.76
CA ASP A 241 -3.27 -18.10 18.14
C ASP A 241 -3.20 -18.33 16.63
N PHE A 242 -3.30 -19.57 16.17
CA PHE A 242 -3.32 -19.91 14.75
C PHE A 242 -4.51 -19.23 14.08
N LYS A 243 -5.72 -19.43 14.60
CA LYS A 243 -6.94 -18.89 13.99
C LYS A 243 -6.90 -17.36 13.98
N PHE A 244 -6.46 -16.74 15.08
CA PHE A 244 -6.27 -15.30 15.16
C PHE A 244 -5.30 -14.81 14.10
N TYR A 245 -4.07 -15.36 14.08
CA TYR A 245 -3.04 -14.99 13.12
C TYR A 245 -3.54 -15.11 11.69
N TYR A 246 -4.16 -16.25 11.34
CA TYR A 246 -4.63 -16.51 9.99
C TYR A 246 -5.72 -15.52 9.54
N LEU A 247 -6.71 -15.25 10.41
CA LEU A 247 -7.80 -14.29 10.11
C LEU A 247 -7.30 -12.84 10.12
N PHE A 248 -6.34 -12.51 10.99
CA PHE A 248 -5.72 -11.18 11.04
C PHE A 248 -4.92 -10.90 9.76
N GLN A 249 -4.13 -11.87 9.28
CA GLN A 249 -3.44 -11.79 8.00
C GLN A 249 -4.44 -11.65 6.84
N ALA A 250 -5.53 -12.42 6.86
CA ALA A 250 -6.58 -12.29 5.86
C ALA A 250 -7.22 -10.89 5.86
N ALA A 251 -7.43 -10.30 7.04
CA ALA A 251 -7.94 -8.93 7.19
C ALA A 251 -6.94 -7.89 6.64
N TYR A 252 -5.64 -8.09 6.84
CA TYR A 252 -4.60 -7.24 6.26
C TYR A 252 -4.59 -7.28 4.73
N TRP A 253 -4.57 -8.47 4.14
CA TRP A 253 -4.57 -8.60 2.67
C TRP A 253 -5.89 -8.11 2.05
N ALA A 254 -7.02 -8.32 2.72
CA ALA A 254 -8.29 -7.73 2.31
C ALA A 254 -8.26 -6.19 2.41
N GLN A 255 -7.69 -5.63 3.48
CA GLN A 255 -7.54 -4.18 3.64
C GLN A 255 -6.67 -3.59 2.52
N GLN A 256 -5.54 -4.21 2.16
CA GLN A 256 -4.71 -3.79 1.04
C GLN A 256 -5.49 -3.84 -0.28
N ALA A 257 -6.18 -4.95 -0.56
CA ALA A 257 -6.98 -5.10 -1.78
C ALA A 257 -8.11 -4.06 -1.90
N ILE A 258 -8.79 -3.72 -0.80
CA ILE A 258 -9.83 -2.67 -0.79
C ILE A 258 -9.23 -1.32 -1.19
N VAL A 259 -8.06 -0.97 -0.64
CA VAL A 259 -7.41 0.30 -1.00
C VAL A 259 -6.98 0.30 -2.47
N LEU A 260 -6.52 -0.83 -3.00
CA LEU A 260 -6.15 -0.99 -4.41
C LEU A 260 -7.37 -0.80 -5.32
N LEU A 261 -8.47 -1.47 -5.01
CA LEU A 261 -9.72 -1.43 -5.78
C LEU A 261 -10.37 -0.05 -5.81
N LEU A 262 -10.24 0.73 -4.74
CA LEU A 262 -10.73 2.10 -4.67
C LEU A 262 -9.95 3.07 -5.60
N GLY A 263 -9.00 2.57 -6.40
CA GLY A 263 -8.23 3.37 -7.36
C GLY A 263 -7.37 4.43 -6.66
N MET A 264 -7.05 4.19 -5.38
CA MET A 264 -6.31 5.12 -4.53
C MET A 264 -4.81 5.12 -4.87
N GLU A 265 -4.40 4.23 -5.77
CA GLU A 265 -3.04 4.09 -6.27
C GLU A 265 -2.93 4.58 -7.71
N LYS A 266 -1.92 5.43 -7.98
CA LYS A 266 -1.55 5.76 -9.36
C LYS A 266 -0.99 4.48 -10.02
N PRO A 267 -1.52 4.06 -11.19
CA PRO A 267 -1.04 2.86 -11.86
C PRO A 267 0.49 2.89 -12.05
N ARG A 268 1.16 1.87 -11.50
CA ARG A 268 2.59 1.60 -11.68
C ARG A 268 2.82 0.77 -12.94
N LYS A 269 4.08 0.59 -13.35
CA LYS A 269 4.45 -0.26 -14.50
C LYS A 269 4.02 -1.71 -14.33
N ASP A 270 4.00 -2.19 -13.08
CA ASP A 270 3.63 -3.54 -12.65
C ASP A 270 2.22 -3.61 -12.03
N PHE A 271 1.34 -2.65 -12.35
CA PHE A 271 0.01 -2.57 -11.74
C PHE A 271 -0.87 -3.77 -12.07
N LYS A 272 -0.78 -4.32 -13.29
CA LYS A 272 -1.60 -5.48 -13.69
C LYS A 272 -1.18 -6.73 -12.92
N GLU A 273 0.12 -6.91 -12.76
CA GLU A 273 0.74 -8.00 -12.00
C GLU A 273 0.42 -7.87 -10.51
N LEU A 274 0.44 -6.64 -9.97
CA LEU A 274 0.03 -6.35 -8.59
C LEU A 274 -1.45 -6.66 -8.34
N VAL A 275 -2.35 -6.28 -9.26
CA VAL A 275 -3.78 -6.61 -9.17
C VAL A 275 -3.98 -8.13 -9.29
N GLY A 276 -3.32 -8.77 -10.26
CA GLY A 276 -3.35 -10.24 -10.41
C GLY A 276 -2.88 -10.96 -9.15
N HIS A 277 -1.81 -10.47 -8.51
CA HIS A 277 -1.33 -10.98 -7.23
C HIS A 277 -2.38 -10.87 -6.14
N HIS A 278 -3.04 -9.72 -5.97
CA HIS A 278 -4.07 -9.56 -4.95
C HIS A 278 -5.26 -10.51 -5.17
N ILE A 279 -5.65 -10.75 -6.43
CA ILE A 279 -6.69 -11.71 -6.76
C ILE A 279 -6.25 -13.14 -6.36
N VAL A 280 -5.07 -13.57 -6.79
CA VAL A 280 -4.54 -14.91 -6.48
C VAL A 280 -4.35 -15.10 -4.97
N SER A 281 -3.79 -14.10 -4.28
CA SER A 281 -3.56 -14.12 -2.83
C SER A 281 -4.88 -14.23 -2.07
N LEU A 282 -5.90 -13.42 -2.40
CA LEU A 282 -7.21 -13.51 -1.73
C LEU A 282 -7.91 -14.86 -2.01
N LEU A 283 -7.78 -15.41 -3.21
CA LEU A 283 -8.29 -16.74 -3.54
C LEU A 283 -7.58 -17.83 -2.74
N LEU A 284 -6.24 -17.80 -2.64
CA LEU A 284 -5.47 -18.74 -1.83
C LEU A 284 -5.89 -18.68 -0.36
N ILE A 285 -6.01 -17.49 0.21
CA ILE A 285 -6.40 -17.27 1.60
C ILE A 285 -7.83 -17.78 1.84
N GLY A 286 -8.79 -17.38 1.00
CA GLY A 286 -10.19 -17.73 1.16
C GLY A 286 -10.44 -19.23 0.98
N LEU A 287 -9.89 -19.83 -0.07
CA LEU A 287 -10.09 -21.25 -0.38
C LEU A 287 -9.35 -22.15 0.61
N SER A 288 -8.12 -21.81 1.00
CA SER A 288 -7.40 -22.63 1.99
C SER A 288 -8.04 -22.55 3.38
N TYR A 289 -8.63 -21.40 3.76
CA TYR A 289 -9.44 -21.33 4.96
C TYR A 289 -10.71 -22.18 4.85
N ARG A 290 -11.46 -22.05 3.75
CA ARG A 290 -12.75 -22.72 3.52
C ARG A 290 -12.64 -24.25 3.41
N PHE A 291 -11.55 -24.76 2.84
CA PHE A 291 -11.33 -26.18 2.56
C PHE A 291 -10.23 -26.82 3.42
N HIS A 292 -9.87 -26.21 4.56
CA HIS A 292 -8.94 -26.76 5.55
C HIS A 292 -7.46 -26.90 5.12
N PHE A 293 -7.05 -26.31 4.01
CA PHE A 293 -5.63 -26.23 3.60
C PHE A 293 -4.85 -25.12 4.32
N THR A 294 -5.23 -24.77 5.54
CA THR A 294 -4.67 -23.63 6.29
C THR A 294 -3.20 -23.82 6.64
N TYR A 295 -2.70 -25.06 6.72
CA TYR A 295 -1.30 -25.36 6.98
C TYR A 295 -0.38 -25.01 5.80
N ILE A 296 -0.83 -25.29 4.56
CA ILE A 296 -0.18 -24.79 3.35
C ILE A 296 -0.21 -23.26 3.36
N GLY A 297 -1.38 -22.67 3.67
CA GLY A 297 -1.53 -21.22 3.77
C GLY A 297 -0.60 -20.57 4.80
N LEU A 298 -0.40 -21.20 5.96
CA LEU A 298 0.52 -20.71 7.00
C LEU A 298 1.97 -20.69 6.52
N ALA A 299 2.42 -21.74 5.84
CA ALA A 299 3.75 -21.80 5.25
C ALA A 299 3.94 -20.71 4.19
N VAL A 300 2.96 -20.54 3.29
CA VAL A 300 3.00 -19.49 2.25
C VAL A 300 3.02 -18.10 2.91
N TYR A 301 2.13 -17.80 3.86
CA TYR A 301 2.16 -16.53 4.60
C TYR A 301 3.52 -16.24 5.23
N THR A 302 4.09 -17.22 5.92
CA THR A 302 5.35 -17.02 6.65
C THR A 302 6.51 -16.73 5.69
N THR A 303 6.63 -17.46 4.58
CA THR A 303 7.66 -17.16 3.56
C THR A 303 7.48 -15.76 2.96
N HIS A 304 6.23 -15.37 2.69
CA HIS A 304 5.91 -14.10 2.05
C HIS A 304 6.19 -12.92 2.96
N ASP A 305 5.68 -12.94 4.19
CA ASP A 305 5.84 -11.88 5.19
C ASP A 305 7.32 -11.65 5.54
N ILE A 306 8.10 -12.72 5.74
CA ILE A 306 9.54 -12.58 6.05
C ILE A 306 10.27 -11.93 4.87
N SER A 307 10.05 -12.41 3.64
CA SER A 307 10.71 -11.81 2.47
C SER A 307 10.31 -10.35 2.21
N ASP A 308 9.04 -9.99 2.47
CA ASP A 308 8.54 -8.63 2.25
C ASP A 308 9.09 -7.66 3.30
N PHE A 309 9.38 -8.14 4.52
CA PHE A 309 10.14 -7.36 5.50
C PHE A 309 11.49 -6.91 4.91
N PHE A 310 12.29 -7.84 4.38
CA PHE A 310 13.60 -7.53 3.78
C PHE A 310 13.49 -6.64 2.54
N LEU A 311 12.44 -6.82 1.73
CA LEU A 311 12.18 -5.93 0.60
C LEU A 311 11.90 -4.49 1.05
N ALA A 312 10.99 -4.33 2.01
CA ALA A 312 10.54 -3.03 2.48
C ALA A 312 11.66 -2.25 3.19
N THR A 313 12.46 -2.93 4.00
CA THR A 313 13.64 -2.34 4.65
C THR A 313 14.74 -2.00 3.65
N SER A 314 14.98 -2.83 2.62
CA SER A 314 15.93 -2.53 1.54
C SER A 314 15.55 -1.23 0.81
N LYS A 315 14.27 -1.06 0.47
CA LYS A 315 13.74 0.20 -0.10
C LYS A 315 13.88 1.38 0.84
N THR A 316 13.58 1.17 2.12
CA THR A 316 13.71 2.20 3.16
C THR A 316 15.15 2.70 3.26
N LEU A 317 16.13 1.80 3.27
CA LEU A 317 17.57 2.14 3.29
C LEU A 317 17.98 2.91 2.03
N ASN A 318 17.46 2.52 0.87
CA ASN A 318 17.70 3.22 -0.40
C ASN A 318 17.11 4.63 -0.39
N TYR A 319 15.91 4.83 0.15
CA TYR A 319 15.31 6.16 0.24
C TYR A 319 16.10 7.12 1.13
N ILE A 320 16.74 6.63 2.18
CA ILE A 320 17.58 7.46 3.06
C ILE A 320 19.04 7.46 2.64
N ASP A 321 19.41 6.90 1.48
CA ASP A 321 20.78 6.85 0.96
C ASP A 321 21.77 6.29 2.03
N HIS A 322 21.40 5.18 2.68
CA HIS A 322 22.22 4.55 3.73
C HIS A 322 23.43 3.81 3.13
N PRO A 323 24.62 3.83 3.74
CA PRO A 323 25.78 3.10 3.20
C PRO A 323 25.59 1.59 3.11
N LEU A 324 24.69 1.02 3.93
CA LEU A 324 24.39 -0.43 3.92
C LEU A 324 23.47 -0.88 2.77
N VAL A 325 23.04 0.00 1.85
CA VAL A 325 22.10 -0.35 0.77
C VAL A 325 22.60 -1.53 -0.07
N GLY A 326 23.87 -1.53 -0.49
CA GLY A 326 24.44 -2.62 -1.31
C GLY A 326 24.42 -3.97 -0.59
N PRO A 327 25.11 -4.12 0.57
CA PRO A 327 25.10 -5.36 1.33
C PRO A 327 23.70 -5.84 1.72
N TYR A 328 22.82 -4.92 2.11
CA TYR A 328 21.45 -5.27 2.50
C TYR A 328 20.60 -5.69 1.30
N PHE A 329 20.80 -5.09 0.12
CA PHE A 329 20.14 -5.52 -1.12
C PHE A 329 20.57 -6.94 -1.53
N GLY A 330 21.85 -7.28 -1.34
CA GLY A 330 22.34 -8.66 -1.53
C GLY A 330 21.67 -9.65 -0.57
N LEU A 331 21.59 -9.32 0.73
CA LEU A 331 20.88 -10.12 1.73
C LEU A 331 19.40 -10.31 1.36
N PHE A 332 18.71 -9.22 1.02
CA PHE A 332 17.33 -9.25 0.55
C PHE A 332 17.16 -10.18 -0.65
N THR A 333 18.05 -10.11 -1.65
CA THR A 333 17.98 -10.94 -2.85
C THR A 333 18.12 -12.43 -2.50
N PHE A 334 19.05 -12.77 -1.60
CA PHE A 334 19.21 -14.14 -1.12
C PHE A 334 17.97 -14.64 -0.37
N VAL A 335 17.45 -13.85 0.57
CA VAL A 335 16.24 -14.21 1.33
C VAL A 335 15.03 -14.37 0.40
N TRP A 336 14.88 -13.47 -0.58
CA TRP A 336 13.83 -13.57 -1.59
C TRP A 336 13.94 -14.89 -2.36
N ILE A 337 15.12 -15.26 -2.85
CA ILE A 337 15.32 -16.52 -3.59
C ILE A 337 14.96 -17.73 -2.73
N TYR A 338 15.45 -17.77 -1.49
CA TYR A 338 15.21 -18.91 -0.61
C TYR A 338 13.72 -19.02 -0.22
N MET A 339 13.10 -17.91 0.22
CA MET A 339 11.71 -17.91 0.70
C MET A 339 10.69 -17.99 -0.44
N ARG A 340 10.81 -17.13 -1.46
CA ARG A 340 9.83 -17.00 -2.55
C ARG A 340 9.99 -18.02 -3.66
N HIS A 341 11.17 -18.64 -3.81
CA HIS A 341 11.38 -19.65 -4.84
C HIS A 341 11.66 -21.02 -4.27
N TYR A 342 12.73 -21.21 -3.52
CA TYR A 342 13.09 -22.55 -3.06
C TYR A 342 11.98 -23.18 -2.19
N LEU A 343 11.53 -22.50 -1.13
CA LEU A 343 10.48 -23.03 -0.25
C LEU A 343 9.11 -23.11 -0.95
N ASN A 344 8.71 -22.09 -1.69
CA ASN A 344 7.43 -22.10 -2.40
C ASN A 344 7.39 -23.17 -3.52
N LEU A 345 8.49 -23.42 -4.24
CA LEU A 345 8.59 -24.54 -5.19
C LEU A 345 8.50 -25.87 -4.47
N ARG A 346 9.12 -26.04 -3.30
CA ARG A 346 8.95 -27.27 -2.50
C ARG A 346 7.49 -27.49 -2.10
N ILE A 347 6.79 -26.44 -1.68
CA ILE A 347 5.35 -26.51 -1.37
C ILE A 347 4.56 -26.88 -2.63
N LEU A 348 4.83 -26.25 -3.77
CA LEU A 348 4.15 -26.56 -5.03
C LEU A 348 4.41 -28.00 -5.49
N LEU A 349 5.65 -28.47 -5.45
CA LEU A 349 6.02 -29.83 -5.84
C LEU A 349 5.40 -30.88 -4.91
N SER A 350 5.20 -30.55 -3.63
CA SER A 350 4.51 -31.44 -2.70
C SER A 350 3.08 -31.76 -3.12
N LEU A 351 2.43 -30.87 -3.88
CA LEU A 351 1.11 -31.15 -4.42
C LEU A 351 1.11 -32.29 -5.43
N PHE A 352 2.24 -32.59 -6.08
CA PHE A 352 2.36 -33.66 -7.05
C PHE A 352 2.87 -34.97 -6.43
N PHE A 353 3.78 -34.89 -5.46
CA PHE A 353 4.46 -36.07 -4.91
C PHE A 353 3.90 -36.56 -3.56
N GLU A 354 3.42 -35.66 -2.70
CA GLU A 354 3.02 -35.98 -1.32
C GLU A 354 1.53 -35.83 -1.06
N PHE A 355 0.83 -35.02 -1.87
CA PHE A 355 -0.60 -34.77 -1.70
C PHE A 355 -1.45 -36.03 -1.81
N LYS A 356 -1.15 -36.97 -2.70
CA LYS A 356 -1.96 -38.21 -2.78
C LYS A 356 -1.56 -39.25 -1.74
N THR A 357 -0.34 -39.19 -1.23
CA THR A 357 0.28 -40.27 -0.44
C THR A 357 0.18 -40.06 1.06
N VAL A 358 0.20 -38.80 1.54
CA VAL A 358 0.21 -38.50 2.99
C VAL A 358 -1.20 -38.23 3.51
N GLY A 359 -1.82 -39.21 4.18
CA GLY A 359 -3.17 -39.10 4.75
C GLY A 359 -4.30 -39.39 3.76
N PRO A 360 -5.56 -39.49 4.22
CA PRO A 360 -6.68 -39.98 3.41
C PRO A 360 -6.93 -39.11 2.18
N TYR A 361 -7.02 -39.73 1.00
CA TYR A 361 -7.29 -39.08 -0.28
C TYR A 361 -8.67 -39.50 -0.79
N GLU A 362 -9.69 -38.80 -0.31
CA GLU A 362 -11.09 -39.04 -0.68
C GLU A 362 -11.88 -37.74 -0.61
N LEU A 363 -13.03 -37.69 -1.28
CA LEU A 363 -13.97 -36.58 -1.15
C LEU A 363 -15.14 -37.04 -0.29
N ASN A 364 -15.29 -36.43 0.89
CA ASN A 364 -16.43 -36.70 1.76
C ASN A 364 -16.92 -35.39 2.41
N TRP A 365 -18.17 -35.02 2.12
CA TRP A 365 -18.77 -33.77 2.59
C TRP A 365 -19.16 -33.81 4.06
N GLU A 366 -19.51 -34.98 4.60
CA GLU A 366 -19.89 -35.16 6.01
C GLU A 366 -18.66 -35.06 6.93
N THR A 367 -17.56 -35.68 6.51
CA THR A 367 -16.28 -35.60 7.22
C THR A 367 -15.45 -34.38 6.82
N GLU A 368 -16.01 -33.48 5.98
CA GLU A 368 -15.32 -32.29 5.41
C GLU A 368 -13.92 -32.62 4.89
N GLN A 369 -13.78 -33.82 4.35
CA GLN A 369 -12.57 -34.33 3.74
C GLN A 369 -12.58 -33.87 2.29
N TYR A 370 -11.79 -32.83 2.00
CA TYR A 370 -11.76 -32.16 0.69
C TYR A 370 -10.54 -32.50 -0.15
N LYS A 371 -9.78 -33.52 0.23
CA LYS A 371 -8.54 -33.90 -0.42
C LYS A 371 -8.82 -34.80 -1.63
N CYS A 372 -9.05 -34.18 -2.77
CA CYS A 372 -9.40 -34.84 -4.04
C CYS A 372 -8.69 -34.20 -5.25
N ASP A 373 -8.84 -34.78 -6.44
CA ASP A 373 -8.19 -34.30 -7.67
C ASP A 373 -8.54 -32.83 -7.96
N LEU A 374 -9.79 -32.43 -7.74
CA LEU A 374 -10.24 -31.06 -7.94
C LEU A 374 -9.49 -30.08 -7.01
N SER A 375 -9.40 -30.42 -5.72
CA SER A 375 -8.69 -29.59 -4.74
C SER A 375 -7.20 -29.48 -5.05
N GLN A 376 -6.59 -30.57 -5.56
CA GLN A 376 -5.19 -30.62 -5.94
C GLN A 376 -4.94 -29.69 -7.13
N VAL A 377 -5.76 -29.78 -8.19
CA VAL A 377 -5.63 -28.94 -9.39
C VAL A 377 -5.83 -27.47 -9.07
N ILE A 378 -6.86 -27.12 -8.30
CA ILE A 378 -7.13 -25.73 -7.92
C ILE A 378 -5.98 -25.17 -7.07
N THR A 379 -5.53 -25.92 -6.05
CA THR A 379 -4.43 -25.47 -5.18
C THR A 379 -3.12 -25.35 -5.97
N ALA A 380 -2.82 -26.31 -6.86
CA ALA A 380 -1.64 -26.27 -7.71
C ALA A 380 -1.68 -25.10 -8.70
N ALA A 381 -2.82 -24.85 -9.34
CA ALA A 381 -2.99 -23.73 -10.26
C ALA A 381 -2.78 -22.37 -9.56
N LEU A 382 -3.33 -22.20 -8.36
CA LEU A 382 -3.19 -20.97 -7.59
C LEU A 382 -1.75 -20.77 -7.08
N LEU A 383 -1.12 -21.81 -6.53
CA LEU A 383 0.29 -21.74 -6.10
C LEU A 383 1.25 -21.56 -7.28
N ALA A 384 0.98 -22.19 -8.43
CA ALA A 384 1.76 -21.97 -9.64
C ALA A 384 1.60 -20.55 -10.17
N SER A 385 0.38 -19.99 -10.14
CA SER A 385 0.13 -18.59 -10.50
C SER A 385 0.90 -17.62 -9.59
N LEU A 386 0.88 -17.87 -8.28
CA LEU A 386 1.67 -17.13 -7.30
C LEU A 386 3.18 -17.24 -7.60
N GLN A 387 3.66 -18.43 -7.94
CA GLN A 387 5.05 -18.67 -8.29
C GLN A 387 5.48 -17.93 -9.58
N CYS A 388 4.63 -17.90 -10.61
CA CYS A 388 4.87 -17.15 -11.84
C CYS A 388 5.03 -15.65 -11.57
N LEU A 389 4.17 -15.08 -10.70
CA LEU A 389 4.29 -13.68 -10.28
C LEU A 389 5.59 -13.43 -9.49
N ASN A 390 5.95 -14.34 -8.58
CA ASN A 390 7.22 -14.26 -7.87
C ASN A 390 8.42 -14.28 -8.83
N LEU A 391 8.38 -15.11 -9.88
CA LEU A 391 9.45 -15.17 -10.90
C LEU A 391 9.55 -13.87 -11.72
N PHE A 392 8.42 -13.25 -12.07
CA PHE A 392 8.40 -11.95 -12.72
C PHE A 392 9.11 -10.88 -11.88
N TRP A 393 8.86 -10.84 -10.57
CA TRP A 393 9.56 -9.91 -9.68
C TRP A 393 11.02 -10.28 -9.45
N LEU A 394 11.36 -11.57 -9.40
CA LEU A 394 12.76 -12.02 -9.35
C LEU A 394 13.54 -11.51 -10.55
N PHE A 395 12.99 -11.64 -11.75
CA PHE A 395 13.63 -11.10 -12.96
C PHE A 395 13.91 -9.60 -12.81
N SER A 396 12.97 -8.85 -12.26
CA SER A 396 13.14 -7.42 -12.00
C SER A 396 14.22 -7.14 -10.94
N ILE A 397 14.28 -7.93 -9.86
CA ILE A 397 15.31 -7.82 -8.81
C ILE A 397 16.69 -8.13 -9.38
N LEU A 398 16.84 -9.23 -10.13
CA LEU A 398 18.09 -9.63 -10.75
C LEU A 398 18.56 -8.64 -11.81
N ARG A 399 17.63 -8.02 -12.57
CA ARG A 399 17.96 -6.94 -13.49
C ARG A 399 18.55 -5.74 -12.76
N ILE A 400 18.01 -5.36 -11.60
CA ILE A 400 18.56 -4.29 -10.76
C ILE A 400 19.92 -4.71 -10.17
N ALA A 401 20.05 -5.96 -9.71
CA ALA A 401 21.30 -6.50 -9.19
C ALA A 401 22.42 -6.51 -10.24
N TYR A 402 22.11 -6.94 -11.47
CA TYR A 402 23.02 -6.90 -12.61
C TYR A 402 23.46 -5.46 -12.89
N ARG A 403 22.52 -4.52 -12.98
CA ARG A 403 22.86 -3.10 -13.16
C ARG A 403 23.76 -2.59 -12.05
N PHE A 404 23.43 -2.88 -10.79
CA PHE A 404 24.23 -2.45 -9.64
C PHE A 404 25.65 -3.01 -9.63
N LEU A 405 25.84 -4.29 -9.97
CA LEU A 405 27.14 -4.95 -9.95
C LEU A 405 28.01 -4.55 -11.15
N PHE A 406 27.43 -4.48 -12.35
CA PHE A 406 28.20 -4.22 -13.58
C PHE A 406 28.42 -2.73 -13.84
N PHE A 407 27.47 -1.84 -13.52
CA PHE A 407 27.64 -0.40 -13.78
C PHE A 407 28.43 0.31 -12.67
N ASN A 408 28.26 -0.02 -11.38
CA ASN A 408 29.14 0.54 -10.35
C ASN A 408 30.60 0.04 -10.45
N ALA A 409 30.82 -1.11 -11.07
CA ALA A 409 32.18 -1.62 -11.33
C ALA A 409 32.88 -0.90 -12.50
N LEU A 410 32.13 -0.19 -13.35
CA LEU A 410 32.65 0.52 -14.53
C LEU A 410 32.75 2.04 -14.33
N SER A 411 32.21 2.59 -13.23
CA SER A 411 31.94 4.02 -13.06
C SER A 411 32.77 4.72 -11.98
N ASP A 412 34.06 4.38 -11.80
CA ASP A 412 34.89 5.11 -10.81
C ASP A 412 35.58 6.37 -11.37
N GLU A 413 35.48 6.71 -12.67
CA GLU A 413 36.09 7.97 -13.16
C GLU A 413 35.35 8.79 -14.24
N ARG A 414 34.19 8.38 -14.83
CA ARG A 414 33.71 9.13 -16.03
C ARG A 414 32.20 9.27 -16.33
N SER A 415 31.25 8.71 -15.58
CA SER A 415 29.86 8.58 -16.08
C SER A 415 28.78 9.49 -15.49
N ASP A 416 29.12 10.47 -14.63
CA ASP A 416 28.12 11.34 -13.97
C ASP A 416 27.29 12.24 -14.94
N ALA A 417 27.56 12.22 -16.25
CA ALA A 417 26.85 13.00 -17.26
C ALA A 417 26.02 12.19 -18.28
N GLU A 418 26.33 10.90 -18.50
CA GLU A 418 25.60 10.08 -19.48
C GLU A 418 24.40 9.33 -18.88
N ASP A 419 24.44 9.00 -17.58
CA ASP A 419 23.37 8.28 -16.87
C ASP A 419 22.12 9.14 -16.63
N ASP A 420 22.29 10.45 -16.42
CA ASP A 420 21.17 11.40 -16.29
C ASP A 420 20.41 11.52 -17.62
N GLU A 421 21.09 11.42 -18.77
CA GLU A 421 20.48 11.56 -20.09
C GLU A 421 19.72 10.31 -20.58
N GLU A 422 20.15 9.10 -20.23
CA GLU A 422 19.42 7.86 -20.57
C GLU A 422 18.17 7.68 -19.69
N PHE A 423 18.28 7.96 -18.39
CA PHE A 423 17.13 7.95 -17.48
C PHE A 423 16.10 9.04 -17.81
N ASP A 424 16.55 10.25 -18.18
CA ASP A 424 15.67 11.31 -18.66
C ASP A 424 15.00 10.96 -19.99
N ARG A 425 15.68 10.23 -20.88
CA ARG A 425 15.09 9.73 -22.14
C ARG A 425 13.99 8.71 -21.86
N GLU A 426 14.26 7.69 -21.04
CA GLU A 426 13.25 6.69 -20.66
C GLU A 426 12.02 7.34 -19.98
N MET A 427 12.23 8.36 -19.14
CA MET A 427 11.16 9.11 -18.48
C MET A 427 10.37 10.02 -19.44
N ARG A 428 11.02 10.61 -20.45
CA ARG A 428 10.34 11.38 -21.50
C ARG A 428 9.48 10.49 -22.37
N ASP A 429 9.99 9.34 -22.78
CA ASP A 429 9.25 8.38 -23.61
C ASP A 429 7.99 7.86 -22.88
N GLU A 430 8.09 7.63 -21.57
CA GLU A 430 6.93 7.26 -20.75
C GLU A 430 5.90 8.37 -20.59
N LYS A 431 6.36 9.62 -20.46
CA LYS A 431 5.47 10.78 -20.39
C LYS A 431 4.73 10.98 -21.71
N GLU A 432 5.41 10.82 -22.84
CA GLU A 432 4.80 10.89 -24.16
C GLU A 432 3.79 9.76 -24.37
N ARG A 433 4.10 8.53 -23.93
CA ARG A 433 3.17 7.39 -24.03
C ARG A 433 1.91 7.62 -23.20
N ALA A 434 2.05 8.11 -21.97
CA ALA A 434 0.93 8.46 -21.11
C ALA A 434 0.10 9.63 -21.66
N GLU A 435 0.72 10.61 -22.33
CA GLU A 435 0.00 11.69 -23.02
C GLU A 435 -0.76 11.21 -24.26
N ARG A 436 -0.21 10.24 -25.01
CA ARG A 436 -0.91 9.59 -26.13
C ARG A 436 -2.12 8.79 -25.65
N GLU A 437 -1.97 7.96 -24.62
CA GLU A 437 -3.09 7.20 -24.02
C GLU A 437 -4.19 8.13 -23.49
N LYS A 438 -3.80 9.28 -22.92
CA LYS A 438 -4.75 10.29 -22.43
C LYS A 438 -5.49 11.01 -23.56
N LYS A 439 -4.82 11.25 -24.70
CA LYS A 439 -5.43 11.80 -25.91
C LYS A 439 -6.40 10.80 -26.55
N GLU A 440 -6.04 9.53 -26.62
CA GLU A 440 -6.93 8.46 -27.10
C GLU A 440 -8.16 8.29 -26.20
N LEU A 441 -8.00 8.36 -24.88
CA LEU A 441 -9.13 8.30 -23.96
C LEU A 441 -10.05 9.53 -24.10
N SER A 442 -9.50 10.71 -24.39
CA SER A 442 -10.30 11.92 -24.63
C SER A 442 -11.07 11.87 -25.96
N SER A 443 -10.50 11.29 -27.02
CA SER A 443 -11.18 11.16 -28.32
C SER A 443 -12.33 10.15 -28.29
N ILE A 444 -12.21 9.10 -27.46
CA ILE A 444 -13.30 8.13 -27.23
C ILE A 444 -14.48 8.78 -26.47
N THR A 445 -14.24 9.83 -25.69
CA THR A 445 -15.29 10.53 -24.92
C THR A 445 -16.05 11.58 -25.77
N GLU A 446 -15.55 11.93 -26.97
CA GLU A 446 -16.15 12.93 -27.87
C GLU A 446 -17.08 12.33 -28.95
N VAL A 447 -17.34 11.02 -28.95
CA VAL A 447 -18.37 10.43 -29.81
C VAL A 447 -19.75 10.76 -29.24
N SER A 448 -20.42 11.72 -29.87
CA SER A 448 -21.72 12.28 -29.50
C SER A 448 -22.81 11.21 -29.35
N VAL A 449 -23.48 11.22 -28.21
CA VAL A 449 -24.80 10.58 -28.03
C VAL A 449 -25.80 11.27 -28.98
N PRO A 450 -26.48 10.55 -29.90
CA PRO A 450 -27.50 11.15 -30.75
C PRO A 450 -28.70 11.56 -29.89
N SER A 451 -29.03 12.85 -29.89
CA SER A 451 -30.24 13.37 -29.26
C SER A 451 -31.45 13.00 -30.13
N ILE A 452 -32.28 12.07 -29.64
CA ILE A 452 -33.59 11.76 -30.22
C ILE A 452 -34.49 13.01 -30.08
N ARG A 453 -34.94 13.56 -31.22
CA ARG A 453 -35.95 14.62 -31.26
C ARG A 453 -37.35 14.00 -31.36
N LEU A 454 -38.23 14.39 -30.43
CA LEU A 454 -39.67 14.11 -30.46
C LEU A 454 -40.41 15.35 -30.97
N ASN A 455 -41.38 15.08 -31.86
CA ASN A 455 -42.40 15.95 -32.47
C ASN A 455 -41.99 16.81 -33.67
N GLY A 456 -42.63 16.46 -34.81
CA GLY A 456 -42.48 17.09 -36.11
C GLY A 456 -43.07 18.50 -36.17
N SER A 457 -42.49 19.29 -37.08
CA SER A 457 -43.15 19.85 -38.26
C SER A 457 -42.12 20.71 -38.99
N ALA A 458 -41.99 20.51 -40.30
CA ALA A 458 -41.24 21.38 -41.18
C ALA A 458 -42.15 22.53 -41.62
N GLU A 459 -41.66 23.76 -41.55
CA GLU A 459 -42.15 24.86 -42.37
C GLU A 459 -40.93 25.67 -42.86
N ASP A 460 -40.83 25.74 -44.18
CA ASP A 460 -39.95 26.64 -44.91
C ASP A 460 -40.43 28.09 -44.73
N VAL A 461 -39.49 29.00 -44.44
CA VAL A 461 -39.70 30.43 -44.72
C VAL A 461 -38.43 30.99 -45.38
N GLU A 462 -38.64 31.44 -46.60
CA GLU A 462 -37.74 32.10 -47.53
C GLU A 462 -37.30 33.52 -47.11
N THR A 463 -36.18 33.95 -47.71
CA THR A 463 -35.68 35.33 -47.95
C THR A 463 -35.16 36.10 -46.73
N SER A 464 -34.07 36.88 -46.75
CA SER A 464 -33.27 37.58 -47.77
C SER A 464 -31.81 37.69 -47.25
N GLY A 465 -30.72 37.58 -48.01
CA GLY A 465 -30.34 38.45 -49.12
C GLY A 465 -29.61 39.73 -48.66
N ALA A 466 -28.27 39.71 -48.54
CA ALA A 466 -27.29 40.80 -48.78
C ALA A 466 -25.91 40.44 -48.19
N SER A 467 -24.97 39.95 -49.01
CA SER A 467 -23.78 40.67 -49.55
C SER A 467 -22.70 40.97 -48.49
N THR A 468 -21.42 40.63 -48.60
CA THR A 468 -20.53 40.69 -49.77
C THR A 468 -19.30 39.79 -49.60
N SER A 469 -18.83 39.28 -50.74
CA SER A 469 -17.59 38.53 -50.98
C SER A 469 -16.34 39.42 -51.00
N ALA A 470 -15.18 38.91 -50.55
CA ALA A 470 -13.88 39.28 -51.10
C ALA A 470 -12.82 38.16 -50.94
N THR A 471 -12.32 37.74 -52.09
CA THR A 471 -11.29 36.72 -52.45
C THR A 471 -9.87 37.14 -52.01
N PRO A 472 -8.88 36.22 -51.88
CA PRO A 472 -7.60 36.50 -51.21
C PRO A 472 -6.55 37.10 -52.15
N LEU A 473 -5.74 38.03 -51.63
CA LEU A 473 -4.61 38.64 -52.33
C LEU A 473 -3.26 38.06 -51.86
N ARG A 474 -2.65 37.32 -52.78
CA ARG A 474 -1.24 36.94 -52.86
C ARG A 474 -0.36 38.19 -53.07
N LYS A 475 0.75 38.33 -52.33
CA LYS A 475 1.87 39.19 -52.74
C LYS A 475 3.23 38.53 -52.54
N SER A 476 4.00 38.69 -53.60
CA SER A 476 5.29 38.10 -53.97
C SER A 476 6.48 38.67 -53.20
N SER A 477 7.55 37.88 -53.18
CA SER A 477 8.92 38.22 -52.80
C SER A 477 9.53 39.39 -53.56
N ARG A 478 10.50 40.07 -52.94
CA ARG A 478 11.71 40.58 -53.62
C ARG A 478 12.86 40.84 -52.63
N ARG A 479 14.02 40.24 -52.95
CA ARG A 479 15.36 40.46 -52.40
C ARG A 479 15.91 41.85 -52.78
N LYS A 480 16.74 42.46 -51.90
CA LYS A 480 18.18 42.80 -52.12
C LYS A 480 18.63 43.88 -51.12
N ALA A 481 19.58 43.54 -50.26
CA ALA A 481 20.91 44.15 -50.11
C ALA A 481 21.72 43.23 -49.19
#